data_AF-A0A381ZMT1-F1
#
_entry.id   AF-A0A381ZMT1-F1
#
_cell.length_a   1.000
_cell.length_b   1.000
_cell.length_c   1.000
_cell.angle_alpha   90.00
_cell.angle_beta   90.00
_cell.angle_gamma   90.00
#
_symmetry.space_group_name_H-M   'P 1'
#
loop_
_entity.id
_entity.type
_entity.pdbx_description
1 polymer ?
#
loop_
_entity_poly.entity_id
_entity_poly.type
_entity_poly.pdbx_seq_one_letter_code
_entity_poly.pdbx_strand_id
1 'polypeptide(L)'
;VARVKVKDSEKLDPSNIRHVINLLESDKPITKKEACSLLRISYNTTRLGNIITGFKERQEIVKRLRAKNYGKPATEQETINAIESYLDGEPIYKIAESMYRSSAFIKGIMERNNVPVRTTSHSYFHPKLLPDEVLTEDFEPGELVWSAQYNHTAEITGRHDRDDIHYPCYGIQVLGDYAKHAYVPWYELGSLRHLQQLGVKINDEIPILRENGRGR
;
A
#
# COMPACT_ATOMS: atom_id res chain seq x y z
N VAL A 1 -24.79 9.53 1.47
CA VAL A 1 -24.58 10.96 1.81
C VAL A 1 -23.60 11.57 0.83
N ALA A 2 -23.96 12.69 0.19
CA ALA A 2 -23.13 13.33 -0.82
C ALA A 2 -21.80 13.80 -0.20
N ARG A 3 -20.69 13.56 -0.90
CA ARG A 3 -19.35 14.02 -0.47
C ARG A 3 -19.35 15.55 -0.49
N VAL A 4 -19.12 16.18 0.66
CA VAL A 4 -19.02 17.64 0.76
C VAL A 4 -17.82 18.08 -0.07
N LYS A 5 -18.04 18.96 -1.05
CA LYS A 5 -16.95 19.59 -1.81
C LYS A 5 -16.13 20.47 -0.87
N VAL A 6 -14.83 20.20 -0.81
CA VAL A 6 -13.85 20.93 -0.02
C VAL A 6 -13.18 21.95 -0.93
N LYS A 7 -13.05 23.19 -0.47
CA LYS A 7 -12.24 24.23 -1.15
C LYS A 7 -10.84 24.26 -0.54
N ASP A 8 -9.83 24.64 -1.32
CA ASP A 8 -8.43 24.60 -0.91
C ASP A 8 -8.11 25.39 0.37
N SER A 9 -8.86 26.44 0.66
CA SER A 9 -8.68 27.26 1.86
C SER A 9 -9.29 26.67 3.14
N GLU A 10 -10.07 25.61 3.02
CA GLU A 10 -10.87 25.05 4.11
C GLU A 10 -10.11 23.95 4.87
N LYS A 11 -10.31 23.89 6.18
CA LYS A 11 -9.66 22.93 7.07
C LYS A 11 -10.60 21.76 7.40
N LEU A 12 -10.91 20.96 6.39
CA LEU A 12 -11.86 19.84 6.48
C LEU A 12 -11.19 18.46 6.55
N ASP A 13 -9.95 18.37 7.01
CA ASP A 13 -9.34 17.07 7.32
C ASP A 13 -10.01 16.42 8.56
N PRO A 14 -9.88 15.09 8.70
CA PRO A 14 -10.50 14.35 9.81
C PRO A 14 -10.14 14.86 11.21
N SER A 15 -8.91 15.38 11.40
CA SER A 15 -8.45 15.86 12.71
C SER A 15 -9.17 17.14 13.10
N ASN A 16 -9.22 18.11 12.19
CA ASN A 16 -9.91 19.39 12.40
C ASN A 16 -11.42 19.21 12.59
N ILE A 17 -12.06 18.34 11.80
CA ILE A 17 -13.50 18.06 11.97
C ILE A 17 -13.76 17.41 13.34
N ARG A 18 -12.93 16.44 13.76
CA ARG A 18 -13.08 15.80 15.07
C ARG A 18 -12.88 16.80 16.21
N HIS A 19 -11.88 17.67 16.11
CA HIS A 19 -11.65 18.72 17.10
C HIS A 19 -12.87 19.64 17.26
N VAL A 20 -13.46 20.09 16.15
CA VAL A 20 -14.65 20.94 16.17
C VAL A 20 -15.87 20.22 16.73
N ILE A 21 -16.07 18.93 16.41
CA ILE A 21 -17.13 18.13 17.02
C ILE A 21 -16.96 18.07 18.54
N ASN A 22 -15.75 17.77 19.03
CA ASN A 22 -15.48 17.70 20.46
C ASN A 22 -15.75 19.04 21.17
N LEU A 23 -15.41 20.17 20.55
CA LEU A 23 -15.68 21.50 21.10
C LEU A 23 -17.18 21.82 21.14
N LEU A 24 -17.94 21.41 20.12
CA LEU A 24 -19.40 21.61 20.05
C LEU A 24 -20.17 20.72 21.03
N GLU A 25 -19.60 19.59 21.44
CA GLU A 25 -20.22 18.61 22.34
C GLU A 25 -19.68 18.67 23.78
N SER A 26 -18.75 19.57 24.06
CA SER A 26 -18.17 19.77 25.39
C SER A 26 -19.18 20.38 26.37
N ASP A 27 -18.88 20.35 27.68
CA ASP A 27 -19.73 20.97 28.71
C ASP A 27 -19.88 22.49 28.53
N LYS A 28 -18.92 23.12 27.84
CA LYS A 28 -18.97 24.54 27.44
C LYS A 28 -18.82 24.66 25.92
N PRO A 29 -19.90 24.38 25.15
CA PRO A 29 -19.84 24.37 23.70
C PRO A 29 -19.41 25.70 23.11
N ILE A 30 -18.58 25.64 22.07
CA ILE A 30 -18.33 26.80 21.21
C ILE A 30 -19.58 27.13 20.40
N THR A 31 -19.67 28.36 19.91
CA THR A 31 -20.73 28.77 18.99
C THR A 31 -20.55 28.13 17.61
N LYS A 32 -21.66 27.97 16.87
CA LYS A 32 -21.60 27.54 15.46
C LYS A 32 -20.78 28.49 14.58
N LYS A 33 -20.69 29.77 14.96
CA LYS A 33 -19.87 30.78 14.27
C LYS A 33 -18.38 30.51 14.46
N GLU A 34 -17.96 30.21 15.69
CA GLU A 34 -16.58 29.82 16.01
C GLU A 34 -16.21 28.49 15.34
N ALA A 35 -17.12 27.50 15.36
CA ALA A 35 -16.92 26.23 14.66
C ALA A 35 -16.66 26.41 13.16
N CYS A 36 -17.46 27.24 12.48
CA CYS A 36 -17.23 27.59 11.08
C CYS A 36 -15.88 28.29 10.87
N SER A 37 -15.49 29.18 11.77
CA SER A 37 -14.19 29.88 11.73
C SER A 37 -13.01 28.90 11.83
N LEU A 38 -13.06 27.94 12.77
CA LEU A 38 -12.02 26.92 12.95
C LEU A 38 -11.83 26.05 11.70
N LEU A 39 -12.94 25.67 11.05
CA LEU A 39 -12.91 24.92 9.79
C LEU A 39 -12.59 25.79 8.56
N ARG A 40 -12.42 27.10 8.75
CA ARG A 40 -12.23 28.10 7.68
C ARG A 40 -13.34 28.07 6.62
N ILE A 41 -14.57 27.85 7.07
CA ILE A 41 -15.77 27.90 6.21
C ILE A 41 -16.57 29.16 6.51
N SER A 42 -17.29 29.67 5.51
CA SER A 42 -18.27 30.74 5.72
C SER A 42 -19.31 30.31 6.76
N TYR A 43 -19.85 31.27 7.52
CA TYR A 43 -20.88 31.00 8.52
C TYR A 43 -22.18 30.51 7.84
N ASN A 44 -22.29 29.19 7.70
CA ASN A 44 -23.43 28.50 7.11
C ASN A 44 -23.72 27.27 7.97
N THR A 45 -24.78 27.35 8.77
CA THR A 45 -25.14 26.33 9.76
C THR A 45 -25.58 25.02 9.11
N THR A 46 -26.22 25.07 7.94
CA THR A 46 -26.63 23.88 7.18
C THR A 46 -25.40 23.12 6.68
N ARG A 47 -24.43 23.84 6.13
CA ARG A 47 -23.18 23.24 5.65
C ARG A 47 -22.37 22.63 6.80
N LEU A 48 -22.24 23.35 7.92
CA LEU A 48 -21.60 22.83 9.13
C LEU A 48 -22.28 21.54 9.61
N GLY A 49 -23.61 21.54 9.67
CA GLY A 49 -24.40 20.36 10.01
C GLY A 49 -24.11 19.18 9.09
N ASN A 50 -24.13 19.38 7.78
CA ASN A 50 -23.83 18.32 6.80
C ASN A 50 -22.41 17.75 6.94
N ILE A 51 -21.41 18.61 7.22
CA ILE A 51 -20.02 18.19 7.46
C ILE A 51 -19.94 17.29 8.69
N ILE A 52 -20.53 17.72 9.81
CA ILE A 52 -20.51 17.00 11.08
C ILE A 52 -21.26 15.66 10.95
N THR A 53 -22.49 15.68 10.46
CA THR A 53 -23.31 14.47 10.28
C THR A 53 -22.62 13.49 9.35
N GLY A 54 -22.15 13.93 8.18
CA GLY A 54 -21.45 13.07 7.25
C GLY A 54 -20.14 12.50 7.79
N PHE A 55 -19.43 13.24 8.67
CA PHE A 55 -18.25 12.72 9.35
C PHE A 55 -18.62 11.63 10.35
N LYS A 56 -19.61 11.86 11.22
CA LYS A 56 -20.08 10.89 12.21
C LYS A 56 -20.59 9.61 11.56
N GLU A 57 -21.39 9.73 10.51
CA GLU A 57 -21.88 8.57 9.75
C GLU A 57 -20.73 7.75 9.16
N ARG A 58 -19.71 8.40 8.59
CA ARG A 58 -18.51 7.68 8.11
C ARG A 58 -17.79 6.95 9.24
N GLN A 59 -17.65 7.58 10.42
CA GLN A 59 -17.04 6.94 11.58
C GLN A 59 -17.86 5.71 12.04
N GLU A 60 -19.17 5.81 12.09
CA GLU A 60 -20.05 4.68 12.46
C GLU A 60 -20.01 3.56 11.41
N ILE A 61 -19.94 3.88 10.11
CA ILE A 61 -19.74 2.88 9.05
C ILE A 61 -18.42 2.16 9.24
N VAL A 62 -17.31 2.88 9.44
CA VAL A 62 -15.98 2.30 9.66
C VAL A 62 -15.99 1.43 10.91
N LYS A 63 -16.56 1.90 12.01
CA LYS A 63 -16.69 1.16 13.27
C LYS A 63 -17.48 -0.13 13.09
N ARG A 64 -18.63 -0.07 12.40
CA ARG A 64 -19.48 -1.23 12.08
C ARG A 64 -18.75 -2.25 11.20
N LEU A 65 -18.04 -1.81 10.16
CA LEU A 65 -17.31 -2.70 9.26
C LEU A 65 -16.10 -3.35 9.97
N ARG A 66 -15.36 -2.58 10.77
CA ARG A 66 -14.28 -3.10 11.61
C ARG A 66 -14.80 -4.13 12.62
N ALA A 67 -15.92 -3.85 13.28
CA ALA A 67 -16.55 -4.79 14.20
C ALA A 67 -17.01 -6.07 13.48
N LYS A 68 -17.58 -5.94 12.27
CA LYS A 68 -17.97 -7.10 11.44
C LYS A 68 -16.76 -7.97 11.05
N ASN A 69 -15.61 -7.35 10.82
CA ASN A 69 -14.37 -8.01 10.41
C ASN A 69 -13.53 -8.49 11.60
N TYR A 70 -13.83 -8.04 12.82
CA TYR A 70 -13.06 -8.37 14.01
C TYR A 70 -13.01 -9.89 14.23
N GLY A 71 -11.82 -10.42 14.53
CA GLY A 71 -11.59 -11.84 14.77
C GLY A 71 -11.71 -12.74 13.54
N LYS A 72 -12.11 -12.22 12.38
CA LYS A 72 -12.23 -13.03 11.15
C LYS A 72 -10.90 -13.05 10.40
N PRO A 73 -10.47 -14.21 9.86
CA PRO A 73 -9.34 -14.25 8.94
C PRO A 73 -9.64 -13.44 7.67
N ALA A 74 -8.60 -13.15 6.88
CA ALA A 74 -8.78 -12.64 5.54
C ALA A 74 -9.28 -13.78 4.65
N THR A 75 -10.19 -13.49 3.73
CA THR A 75 -10.47 -14.43 2.65
C THR A 75 -9.27 -14.52 1.71
N GLU A 76 -9.25 -15.53 0.84
CA GLU A 76 -8.25 -15.67 -0.22
C GLU A 76 -8.23 -14.42 -1.11
N GLN A 77 -9.39 -13.98 -1.58
CA GLN A 77 -9.49 -12.76 -2.39
C GLN A 77 -9.03 -11.49 -1.65
N GLU A 78 -9.36 -11.36 -0.35
CA GLU A 78 -8.87 -10.24 0.46
C GLU A 78 -7.34 -10.28 0.59
N THR A 79 -6.75 -11.48 0.69
CA THR A 79 -5.30 -11.68 0.75
C THR A 79 -4.64 -11.27 -0.57
N ILE A 80 -5.16 -11.75 -1.70
CA ILE A 80 -4.68 -11.40 -3.05
C ILE A 80 -4.76 -9.89 -3.25
N ASN A 81 -5.93 -9.28 -3.04
CA ASN A 81 -6.13 -7.84 -3.25
C ASN A 81 -5.19 -6.99 -2.38
N ALA A 82 -4.93 -7.41 -1.14
CA ALA A 82 -4.02 -6.70 -0.25
C ALA A 82 -2.59 -6.75 -0.78
N ILE A 83 -2.14 -7.91 -1.26
CA ILE A 83 -0.80 -8.11 -1.83
C ILE A 83 -0.65 -7.31 -3.12
N GLU A 84 -1.60 -7.42 -4.05
CA GLU A 84 -1.59 -6.67 -5.32
C GLU A 84 -1.50 -5.17 -5.08
N SER A 85 -2.39 -4.62 -4.25
CA SER A 85 -2.39 -3.18 -3.90
C SER A 85 -1.03 -2.74 -3.32
N TYR A 86 -0.40 -3.59 -2.52
CA TYR A 86 0.88 -3.30 -1.90
C TYR A 86 2.05 -3.36 -2.89
N LEU A 87 2.03 -4.33 -3.82
CA LEU A 87 3.02 -4.45 -4.89
C LEU A 87 2.91 -3.28 -5.88
N ASP A 88 1.70 -2.75 -6.10
CA ASP A 88 1.43 -1.55 -6.90
C ASP A 88 1.91 -0.24 -6.24
N GLY A 89 2.38 -0.30 -4.98
CA GLY A 89 2.94 0.86 -4.29
C GLY A 89 2.03 1.47 -3.22
N GLU A 90 0.82 0.96 -3.02
CA GLU A 90 -0.06 1.50 -1.98
C GLU A 90 0.52 1.18 -0.58
N PRO A 91 0.64 2.18 0.31
CA PRO A 91 1.17 1.97 1.64
C PRO A 91 0.19 1.16 2.51
N ILE A 92 0.74 0.28 3.36
CA ILE A 92 -0.01 -0.64 4.24
C ILE A 92 -1.15 0.05 5.00
N TYR A 93 -0.96 1.29 5.46
CA TYR A 93 -1.99 1.99 6.22
C TYR A 93 -3.23 2.33 5.39
N LYS A 94 -3.08 2.66 4.10
CA LYS A 94 -4.21 2.93 3.21
C LYS A 94 -4.93 1.65 2.80
N ILE A 95 -4.19 0.57 2.55
CA ILE A 95 -4.77 -0.76 2.33
C ILE A 95 -5.58 -1.20 3.55
N ALA A 96 -5.05 -1.00 4.76
CA ALA A 96 -5.77 -1.30 5.99
C ALA A 96 -7.04 -0.45 6.14
N GLU A 97 -7.01 0.82 5.74
CA GLU A 97 -8.18 1.69 5.73
C GLU A 97 -9.26 1.20 4.75
N SER A 98 -8.88 0.90 3.51
CA SER A 98 -9.82 0.44 2.47
C SER A 98 -10.47 -0.91 2.80
N MET A 99 -9.72 -1.80 3.46
CA MET A 99 -10.21 -3.12 3.89
C MET A 99 -10.87 -3.11 5.28
N TYR A 100 -10.92 -1.96 5.97
CA TYR A 100 -11.43 -1.85 7.34
C TYR A 100 -10.73 -2.84 8.30
N ARG A 101 -9.41 -2.95 8.18
CA ARG A 101 -8.52 -3.78 9.03
C ARG A 101 -7.48 -2.90 9.74
N SER A 102 -6.68 -3.49 10.62
CA SER A 102 -5.53 -2.81 11.22
C SER A 102 -4.31 -2.94 10.31
N SER A 103 -3.39 -1.97 10.36
CA SER A 103 -2.13 -2.04 9.62
C SER A 103 -1.28 -3.25 10.02
N ALA A 104 -1.32 -3.65 11.29
CA ALA A 104 -0.66 -4.86 11.77
C ALA A 104 -1.24 -6.14 11.13
N PHE A 105 -2.57 -6.18 10.91
CA PHE A 105 -3.21 -7.30 10.24
C PHE A 105 -2.75 -7.43 8.78
N ILE A 106 -2.73 -6.32 8.04
CA ILE A 106 -2.22 -6.29 6.65
C ILE A 106 -0.73 -6.65 6.60
N LYS A 107 0.09 -6.12 7.52
CA LYS A 107 1.50 -6.50 7.63
C LYS A 107 1.67 -8.01 7.86
N GLY A 108 0.84 -8.60 8.73
CA GLY A 108 0.85 -10.04 8.95
C GLY A 108 0.41 -10.86 7.73
N ILE A 109 -0.39 -10.30 6.81
CA ILE A 109 -0.66 -10.93 5.50
C ILE A 109 0.64 -10.97 4.68
N MET A 110 1.37 -9.86 4.60
CA MET A 110 2.64 -9.79 3.86
C MET A 110 3.66 -10.80 4.40
N GLU A 111 3.85 -10.82 5.71
CA GLU A 111 4.80 -11.71 6.39
C GLU A 111 4.46 -13.19 6.18
N ARG A 112 3.18 -13.59 6.28
CA ARG A 112 2.77 -15.00 6.06
C ARG A 112 2.90 -15.48 4.62
N ASN A 113 2.92 -14.57 3.65
CA ASN A 113 3.02 -14.88 2.22
C ASN A 113 4.42 -14.56 1.66
N ASN A 114 5.42 -14.34 2.53
CA ASN A 114 6.79 -13.99 2.14
C ASN A 114 6.86 -12.78 1.18
N VAL A 115 5.99 -11.79 1.38
CA VAL A 115 6.02 -10.53 0.63
C VAL A 115 6.98 -9.57 1.36
N PRO A 116 8.05 -9.08 0.70
CA PRO A 116 8.98 -8.14 1.31
C PRO A 116 8.29 -6.86 1.81
N VAL A 117 8.52 -6.49 3.06
CA VAL A 117 7.89 -5.32 3.69
C VAL A 117 8.80 -4.09 3.60
N ARG A 118 8.26 -2.96 3.11
CA ARG A 118 8.92 -1.66 3.03
C ARG A 118 9.45 -1.26 4.39
N THR A 119 10.75 -1.06 4.50
CA THR A 119 11.38 -0.59 5.74
C THR A 119 11.51 0.92 5.75
N THR A 120 11.21 1.55 6.88
CA THR A 120 11.32 3.01 7.04
C THR A 120 12.76 3.49 7.18
N SER A 121 13.65 2.62 7.68
CA SER A 121 15.09 2.85 7.79
C SER A 121 15.89 2.33 6.59
N HIS A 122 15.26 2.32 5.41
CA HIS A 122 15.90 1.86 4.18
C HIS A 122 17.07 2.77 3.79
N SER A 123 18.19 2.16 3.38
CA SER A 123 19.35 2.84 2.81
C SER A 123 19.60 2.30 1.41
N TYR A 124 19.66 3.20 0.43
CA TYR A 124 20.06 2.88 -0.94
C TYR A 124 21.46 2.26 -1.01
N PHE A 125 22.40 2.78 -0.21
CA PHE A 125 23.79 2.33 -0.21
C PHE A 125 24.05 1.12 0.69
N HIS A 126 23.12 0.82 1.60
CA HIS A 126 23.20 -0.33 2.51
C HIS A 126 21.83 -1.03 2.54
N PRO A 127 21.42 -1.66 1.42
CA PRO A 127 20.16 -2.37 1.36
C PRO A 127 20.12 -3.50 2.38
N LYS A 128 18.92 -3.81 2.86
CA LYS A 128 18.74 -4.96 3.75
C LYS A 128 18.84 -6.24 2.94
N LEU A 129 19.48 -7.25 3.52
CA LEU A 129 19.51 -8.58 2.96
C LEU A 129 18.10 -9.12 2.81
N LEU A 130 17.85 -9.73 1.66
CA LEU A 130 16.62 -10.45 1.38
C LEU A 130 16.68 -11.84 2.01
N PRO A 131 15.53 -12.43 2.38
CA PRO A 131 15.47 -13.82 2.79
C PRO A 131 15.92 -14.75 1.65
N ASP A 132 16.59 -15.86 2.00
CA ASP A 132 17.07 -16.83 1.01
C ASP A 132 15.93 -17.41 0.17
N GLU A 133 14.71 -17.51 0.72
CA GLU A 133 13.54 -18.08 0.05
C GLU A 133 13.06 -17.27 -1.17
N VAL A 134 13.43 -15.99 -1.26
CA VAL A 134 13.07 -15.14 -2.41
C VAL A 134 14.25 -14.88 -3.34
N LEU A 135 15.44 -15.39 -3.04
CA LEU A 135 16.63 -15.19 -3.86
C LEU A 135 16.67 -16.20 -5.02
N THR A 136 17.01 -15.70 -6.21
CA THR A 136 17.27 -16.49 -7.42
C THR A 136 18.31 -15.76 -8.26
N GLU A 137 19.20 -16.50 -8.91
CA GLU A 137 20.22 -15.92 -9.78
C GLU A 137 19.68 -15.53 -11.16
N ASP A 138 18.54 -16.13 -11.56
CA ASP A 138 17.97 -15.98 -12.90
C ASP A 138 16.59 -15.31 -12.91
N PHE A 139 16.52 -14.20 -13.64
CA PHE A 139 15.31 -13.43 -13.92
C PHE A 139 15.09 -13.24 -15.42
N GLU A 140 13.82 -13.13 -15.83
CA GLU A 140 13.41 -12.91 -17.22
C GLU A 140 12.93 -11.47 -17.46
N PRO A 141 13.15 -10.89 -18.66
CA PRO A 141 12.58 -9.60 -19.01
C PRO A 141 11.05 -9.56 -18.82
N GLY A 142 10.55 -8.46 -18.27
CA GLY A 142 9.15 -8.24 -17.90
C GLY A 142 8.78 -8.78 -16.53
N GLU A 143 9.69 -9.45 -15.81
CA GLU A 143 9.37 -10.03 -14.51
C GLU A 143 9.29 -8.96 -13.41
N LEU A 144 8.15 -8.88 -12.71
CA LEU A 144 8.04 -8.16 -11.44
C LEU A 144 8.90 -8.80 -10.34
N VAL A 145 9.78 -8.00 -9.78
CA VAL A 145 10.68 -8.36 -8.67
C VAL A 145 10.61 -7.32 -7.57
N TRP A 146 11.12 -7.67 -6.40
CA TRP A 146 11.40 -6.73 -5.33
C TRP A 146 12.85 -6.26 -5.40
N SER A 147 13.10 -4.95 -5.41
CA SER A 147 14.45 -4.40 -5.25
C SER A 147 14.71 -4.03 -3.78
N ALA A 148 15.70 -4.68 -3.16
CA ALA A 148 16.18 -4.31 -1.83
C ALA A 148 16.80 -2.90 -1.81
N GLN A 149 17.51 -2.54 -2.89
CA GLN A 149 18.17 -1.25 -3.09
C GLN A 149 17.20 -0.07 -3.17
N TYR A 150 16.00 -0.30 -3.73
CA TYR A 150 14.98 0.74 -3.83
C TYR A 150 13.84 0.54 -2.82
N ASN A 151 13.83 -0.58 -2.10
CA ASN A 151 12.77 -0.97 -1.15
C ASN A 151 11.39 -0.85 -1.80
N HIS A 152 11.30 -1.30 -3.06
CA HIS A 152 10.14 -1.18 -3.93
C HIS A 152 10.13 -2.29 -4.99
N THR A 153 8.96 -2.55 -5.55
CA THR A 153 8.80 -3.37 -6.75
C THR A 153 9.44 -2.72 -7.99
N ALA A 154 9.96 -3.56 -8.87
CA ALA A 154 10.57 -3.20 -10.13
C ALA A 154 10.27 -4.27 -11.19
N GLU A 155 10.31 -3.90 -12.46
CA GLU A 155 10.25 -4.82 -13.59
C GLU A 155 11.66 -5.06 -14.13
N ILE A 156 12.00 -6.31 -14.46
CA ILE A 156 13.28 -6.65 -15.10
C ILE A 156 13.24 -6.18 -16.55
N THR A 157 14.22 -5.35 -16.96
CA THR A 157 14.35 -4.89 -18.35
C THR A 157 15.29 -5.77 -19.17
N GLY A 158 16.22 -6.47 -18.52
CA GLY A 158 17.14 -7.40 -19.17
C GLY A 158 18.29 -7.85 -18.28
N ARG A 159 18.99 -8.91 -18.70
CA ARG A 159 20.24 -9.36 -18.10
C ARG A 159 21.41 -8.56 -18.66
N HIS A 160 22.33 -8.16 -17.78
CA HIS A 160 23.52 -7.38 -18.09
C HIS A 160 24.73 -8.00 -17.43
N ASP A 161 25.27 -9.04 -18.06
CA ASP A 161 26.54 -9.63 -17.65
C ASP A 161 27.69 -8.69 -18.00
N ARG A 162 28.70 -8.60 -17.13
CA ARG A 162 29.94 -7.87 -17.39
C ARG A 162 31.14 -8.76 -17.08
N ASP A 163 32.14 -8.73 -17.94
CA ASP A 163 33.35 -9.56 -17.79
C ASP A 163 34.14 -9.25 -16.49
N ASP A 164 34.02 -8.02 -15.97
CA ASP A 164 34.66 -7.57 -14.73
C ASP A 164 33.88 -7.91 -13.45
N ILE A 165 32.70 -8.54 -13.57
CA ILE A 165 31.82 -8.87 -12.45
C ILE A 165 31.50 -10.36 -12.44
N HIS A 166 31.78 -11.02 -11.32
CA HIS A 166 31.59 -12.47 -11.15
C HIS A 166 30.16 -12.89 -10.79
N TYR A 167 29.19 -11.99 -10.92
CA TYR A 167 27.79 -12.26 -10.62
C TYR A 167 26.86 -11.58 -11.64
N PRO A 168 25.70 -12.18 -11.94
CA PRO A 168 24.71 -11.56 -12.82
C PRO A 168 24.21 -10.21 -12.30
N CYS A 169 24.13 -9.23 -13.19
CA CYS A 169 23.43 -7.97 -12.96
C CYS A 169 22.22 -7.87 -13.88
N TYR A 170 21.18 -7.18 -13.42
CA TYR A 170 19.95 -6.99 -14.17
C TYR A 170 19.63 -5.51 -14.29
N GLY A 171 19.16 -5.12 -15.48
CA GLY A 171 18.49 -3.86 -15.70
C GLY A 171 17.10 -3.95 -15.09
N ILE A 172 16.69 -2.92 -14.35
CA ILE A 172 15.38 -2.85 -13.73
C ILE A 172 14.73 -1.49 -13.99
N GLN A 173 13.40 -1.50 -14.10
CA GLN A 173 12.56 -0.33 -14.07
C GLN A 173 11.78 -0.32 -12.75
N VAL A 174 12.21 0.53 -11.80
CA VAL A 174 11.52 0.70 -10.52
C VAL A 174 10.14 1.31 -10.77
N LEU A 175 9.12 0.77 -10.09
CA LEU A 175 7.73 1.18 -10.23
C LEU A 175 7.32 2.26 -9.22
N GLY A 176 6.18 2.90 -9.46
CA GLY A 176 5.59 3.93 -8.59
C GLY A 176 6.01 5.36 -8.94
N ASP A 177 5.77 6.30 -8.02
CA ASP A 177 5.90 7.74 -8.25
C ASP A 177 7.35 8.22 -8.54
N TYR A 178 8.35 7.40 -8.22
CA TYR A 178 9.77 7.68 -8.46
C TYR A 178 10.38 6.69 -9.45
N ALA A 179 9.65 6.43 -10.54
CA ALA A 179 10.06 5.49 -11.58
C ALA A 179 11.48 5.81 -12.08
N LYS A 180 12.36 4.80 -12.05
CA LYS A 180 13.78 4.96 -12.36
C LYS A 180 14.35 3.68 -12.97
N HIS A 181 15.18 3.84 -13.99
CA HIS A 181 15.97 2.74 -14.52
C HIS A 181 17.28 2.58 -13.72
N ALA A 182 17.66 1.35 -13.43
CA ALA A 182 18.89 1.02 -12.70
C ALA A 182 19.49 -0.32 -13.12
N TYR A 183 20.75 -0.56 -12.75
CA TYR A 183 21.38 -1.86 -12.81
C TYR A 183 21.64 -2.36 -11.40
N VAL A 184 21.15 -3.55 -11.08
CA VAL A 184 21.16 -4.10 -9.73
C VAL A 184 21.66 -5.55 -9.79
N PRO A 185 22.53 -5.99 -8.86
CA PRO A 185 22.95 -7.38 -8.78
C PRO A 185 21.80 -8.30 -8.40
N TRP A 186 21.83 -9.56 -8.85
CA TRP A 186 20.77 -10.54 -8.57
C TRP A 186 20.47 -10.70 -7.07
N TYR A 187 21.48 -10.62 -6.19
CA TYR A 187 21.33 -10.82 -4.75
C TYR A 187 20.64 -9.65 -4.02
N GLU A 188 20.39 -8.54 -4.72
CA GLU A 188 19.56 -7.42 -4.23
C GLU A 188 18.14 -7.46 -4.82
N LEU A 189 17.81 -8.50 -5.59
CA LEU A 189 16.50 -8.73 -6.20
C LEU A 189 15.81 -9.92 -5.55
N GLY A 190 14.57 -9.72 -5.14
CA GLY A 190 13.71 -10.76 -4.59
C GLY A 190 12.69 -11.20 -5.62
N SER A 191 12.68 -12.48 -5.98
CA SER A 191 11.64 -13.07 -6.79
C SER A 191 10.28 -12.99 -6.10
N LEU A 192 9.25 -12.72 -6.89
CA LEU A 192 7.86 -12.71 -6.44
C LEU A 192 7.06 -13.85 -7.08
N ARG A 193 7.71 -14.77 -7.82
CA ARG A 193 7.06 -15.85 -8.58
C ARG A 193 6.17 -16.74 -7.70
N HIS A 194 6.53 -16.97 -6.44
CA HIS A 194 5.74 -17.78 -5.51
C HIS A 194 4.33 -17.22 -5.28
N LEU A 195 4.15 -15.90 -5.40
CA LEU A 195 2.85 -15.26 -5.22
C LEU A 195 1.88 -15.56 -6.38
N GLN A 196 2.38 -15.94 -7.57
CA GLN A 196 1.51 -16.39 -8.67
C GLN A 196 0.72 -17.64 -8.29
N GLN A 197 1.30 -18.52 -7.44
CA GLN A 197 0.60 -19.70 -6.92
C GLN A 197 -0.59 -19.34 -6.02
N LEU A 198 -0.58 -18.13 -5.43
CA LEU A 198 -1.69 -17.58 -4.64
C LEU A 198 -2.76 -16.91 -5.51
N GLY A 199 -2.59 -16.88 -6.84
CA GLY A 199 -3.49 -16.17 -7.75
C GLY A 199 -3.26 -14.65 -7.80
N VAL A 200 -2.17 -14.15 -7.23
CA VAL A 200 -1.74 -12.76 -7.37
C VAL A 200 -1.31 -12.54 -8.81
N LYS A 201 -1.91 -11.55 -9.47
CA LYS A 201 -1.51 -11.18 -10.83
C LYS A 201 -0.18 -10.46 -10.79
N ILE A 202 0.85 -11.18 -11.20
CA ILE A 202 2.20 -10.65 -11.36
C ILE A 202 2.53 -10.70 -12.83
N ASN A 203 2.63 -9.52 -13.44
CA ASN A 203 2.81 -9.29 -14.87
C ASN A 203 1.57 -9.76 -15.64
N ASP A 204 0.75 -8.83 -16.14
CA ASP A 204 -0.41 -9.18 -16.98
C ASP A 204 0.00 -9.91 -18.29
N GLU A 205 1.31 -9.98 -18.61
CA GLU A 205 1.82 -10.47 -19.91
C GLU A 205 2.87 -11.60 -19.87
N ILE A 206 3.33 -12.08 -18.69
CA ILE A 206 4.25 -13.23 -18.68
C ILE A 206 3.44 -14.54 -18.62
N PRO A 207 3.59 -15.45 -19.60
CA PRO A 207 2.97 -16.75 -19.54
C PRO A 207 3.42 -17.43 -18.25
N ILE A 208 2.44 -17.86 -17.44
CA ILE A 208 2.64 -18.73 -16.29
C ILE A 208 3.67 -19.79 -16.70
N LEU A 209 4.83 -19.82 -16.04
CA LEU A 209 5.78 -20.90 -16.18
C LEU A 209 5.03 -22.19 -15.84
N ARG A 210 4.58 -22.91 -16.86
CA ARG A 210 4.01 -24.24 -16.71
C ARG A 210 5.11 -25.09 -16.10
N GLU A 211 4.94 -25.47 -14.85
CA GLU A 211 5.83 -26.42 -14.19
C GLU A 211 5.94 -27.71 -15.00
N ASN A 212 7.19 -28.20 -15.03
CA ASN A 212 7.73 -29.32 -15.79
C ASN A 212 6.90 -30.61 -15.76
N GLY A 213 6.89 -31.33 -16.89
CA GLY A 213 6.46 -32.73 -16.91
C GLY A 213 6.47 -33.42 -18.27
N ARG A 214 7.62 -33.97 -18.66
CA ARG A 214 7.81 -35.21 -19.45
C ARG A 214 6.86 -35.48 -20.62
N GLY A 215 7.43 -35.56 -21.84
CA GLY A 215 6.92 -36.52 -22.83
C GLY A 215 7.17 -36.19 -24.29
N ARG A 216 8.30 -36.72 -24.79
CA ARG A 216 8.68 -36.95 -26.20
C ARG A 216 9.10 -35.74 -27.03
#